data_AF-A0AAD6RDD3-F1
#
_entry.id   AF-A0AAD6RDD3-F1
#
_cell.length_a   1.000
_cell.length_b   1.000
_cell.length_c   1.000
_cell.angle_alpha   90.00
_cell.angle_beta   90.00
_cell.angle_gamma   90.00
#
_symmetry.space_group_name_H-M   'P 1'
#
loop_
_entity.id
_entity.type
_entity.pdbx_description
1 polymer ?
#
loop_
_entity_poly.entity_id
_entity_poly.type
_entity_poly.pdbx_seq_one_letter_code
_entity_poly.pdbx_strand_id
1 'polypeptide(L)'
;MDHETNEAEPDLSGSFCQTSSVGSPVSRRSLILPRSLSFQVDDDIESENVSETGDIGDRALHSKRLSESGSIRLSIDKELENVPISEDILLRTYGLWTRDSTALDTRSPVSLLPEEIIPPVSIDVLVCSEEKQEDKEKAFALPPSLEYISCLVYLAVFGILGVFTRYMLQKLFGPGVAGVTSDNYPLFLGLSSNMVGSFLMGWWGVVFKGDISRVSDHLAIGLTTGYLGSLATFSGWNQQMLDLSVDGHWVFSFVGFLIGFFLAAYAIKLGVGTAKCSKSFLEGSNRSSDLASWRVDNRYYHLGVLVALVVILGLLWSVSWAMLKKEYKHDSGRAQLWLACIVAPPGVWIRWFLARFNGRGLGKAGSLKWVPFGTLIANVSSACIMAALSTVKKAVHTRTCDTISTGIQFGFLGCLSTIPTFIAEYNAMEESQKNWRAYAYALMTITVSFGLGILIYSVPVWTRGYK
;
A
#
# COMPACT_ATOMS: atom_id res chain seq x y z
N MET A 1 -64.82 18.81 44.60
CA MET A 1 -63.74 18.47 45.56
C MET A 1 -62.44 18.49 44.77
N ASP A 2 -61.77 19.61 44.54
CA ASP A 2 -61.62 20.87 45.31
C ASP A 2 -60.56 20.74 46.42
N HIS A 3 -59.30 20.92 46.03
CA HIS A 3 -58.36 21.95 46.53
C HIS A 3 -57.09 21.87 45.65
N GLU A 4 -56.51 22.91 45.03
CA GLU A 4 -56.24 24.32 45.43
C GLU A 4 -55.23 24.41 46.60
N THR A 5 -54.20 25.27 46.64
CA THR A 5 -53.71 26.40 45.79
C THR A 5 -52.19 26.61 46.09
N ASN A 6 -51.36 27.52 45.53
CA ASN A 6 -51.46 28.77 44.75
C ASN A 6 -50.34 28.76 43.65
N GLU A 7 -50.37 29.50 42.54
CA GLU A 7 -50.02 30.93 42.30
C GLU A 7 -48.58 31.37 42.66
N ALA A 8 -47.95 32.36 42.01
CA ALA A 8 -48.52 33.42 41.15
C ALA A 8 -47.69 33.78 39.90
N GLU A 9 -48.39 34.38 38.93
CA GLU A 9 -47.86 35.14 37.79
C GLU A 9 -47.57 36.60 38.22
N PRO A 10 -46.99 37.49 37.37
CA PRO A 10 -47.87 38.25 36.46
C PRO A 10 -47.26 38.62 35.09
N ASP A 11 -48.09 38.58 34.06
CA ASP A 11 -47.86 39.26 32.78
C ASP A 11 -48.38 40.73 32.83
N LEU A 12 -47.74 41.69 32.15
CA LEU A 12 -48.28 43.06 32.02
C LEU A 12 -47.62 43.95 30.93
N SER A 13 -48.31 44.06 29.79
CA SER A 13 -48.43 45.25 28.91
C SER A 13 -47.21 45.95 28.28
N GLY A 14 -47.37 46.36 27.01
CA GLY A 14 -47.40 47.80 26.74
C GLY A 14 -46.72 48.37 25.47
N SER A 15 -47.56 48.70 24.47
CA SER A 15 -47.39 49.79 23.49
C SER A 15 -46.30 49.77 22.39
N PHE A 16 -46.72 50.13 21.18
CA PHE A 16 -45.88 50.61 20.07
C PHE A 16 -45.56 52.11 20.20
N CYS A 17 -44.56 52.56 19.41
CA CYS A 17 -44.35 53.89 18.75
C CYS A 17 -42.90 54.43 18.90
N GLN A 18 -42.31 55.22 17.98
CA GLN A 18 -42.46 55.31 16.51
C GLN A 18 -41.28 56.10 15.86
N THR A 19 -40.65 55.53 14.81
CA THR A 19 -39.85 56.19 13.74
C THR A 19 -38.57 57.05 13.97
N SER A 20 -37.70 56.95 12.96
CA SER A 20 -36.72 57.94 12.42
C SER A 20 -35.26 57.88 12.90
N SER A 21 -34.23 58.22 12.09
CA SER A 21 -34.03 58.11 10.62
C SER A 21 -32.55 58.38 10.26
N VAL A 22 -32.11 58.03 9.03
CA VAL A 22 -30.76 58.29 8.45
C VAL A 22 -29.61 57.48 9.10
N GLY A 23 -28.59 56.93 8.40
CA GLY A 23 -28.39 56.79 6.94
C GLY A 23 -26.93 56.39 6.57
N SER A 24 -26.73 55.94 5.32
CA SER A 24 -25.45 55.68 4.62
C SER A 24 -24.68 54.36 4.91
N PRO A 25 -23.83 53.86 3.96
CA PRO A 25 -23.55 52.41 3.84
C PRO A 25 -22.06 51.99 3.77
N VAL A 26 -21.72 50.77 4.21
CA VAL A 26 -20.40 50.14 3.94
C VAL A 26 -20.49 48.64 3.60
N SER A 27 -19.99 48.31 2.40
CA SER A 27 -19.40 47.05 1.91
C SER A 27 -20.04 45.68 2.20
N ARG A 28 -20.25 44.90 1.12
CA ARG A 28 -20.32 43.44 1.17
C ARG A 28 -18.99 42.87 1.68
N ARG A 29 -19.00 42.01 2.70
CA ARG A 29 -17.90 41.05 2.94
C ARG A 29 -18.36 39.65 2.58
N SER A 30 -17.76 39.10 1.51
CA SER A 30 -17.92 37.70 1.12
C SER A 30 -17.23 36.80 2.14
N LEU A 31 -17.99 35.95 2.83
CA LEU A 31 -17.46 34.86 3.64
C LEU A 31 -16.92 33.75 2.73
N ILE A 32 -15.66 33.89 2.31
CA ILE A 32 -14.92 32.81 1.66
C ILE A 32 -14.61 31.76 2.74
N LEU A 33 -15.19 30.58 2.61
CA LEU A 33 -15.10 29.49 3.58
C LEU A 33 -13.75 28.74 3.43
N PRO A 34 -12.82 28.78 4.41
CA PRO A 34 -11.56 28.03 4.31
C PRO A 34 -11.75 26.52 4.57
N ARG A 35 -12.84 26.17 5.27
CA ARG A 35 -13.05 24.87 5.92
C ARG A 35 -13.32 23.71 4.95
N SER A 36 -13.83 23.99 3.75
CA SER A 36 -14.02 22.95 2.72
C SER A 36 -12.69 22.52 2.10
N LEU A 37 -11.81 23.49 1.78
CA LEU A 37 -10.50 23.21 1.19
C LEU A 37 -9.60 22.45 2.18
N SER A 38 -9.57 22.86 3.45
CA SER A 38 -8.78 22.16 4.47
C SER A 38 -9.26 20.71 4.68
N PHE A 39 -10.58 20.49 4.71
CA PHE A 39 -11.14 19.14 4.88
C PHE A 39 -10.91 18.25 3.67
N GLN A 40 -10.88 18.81 2.45
CA GLN A 40 -10.57 18.06 1.23
C GLN A 40 -9.09 17.68 1.13
N VAL A 41 -8.17 18.58 1.52
CA VAL A 41 -6.73 18.28 1.58
C VAL A 41 -6.43 17.21 2.62
N ASP A 42 -7.04 17.32 3.82
CA ASP A 42 -6.92 16.32 4.89
C ASP A 42 -7.47 14.94 4.45
N ASP A 43 -8.60 14.90 3.75
CA ASP A 43 -9.18 13.64 3.23
C ASP A 43 -8.35 13.00 2.09
N ASP A 44 -7.73 13.83 1.25
CA ASP A 44 -6.82 13.37 0.21
C ASP A 44 -5.54 12.78 0.82
N ILE A 45 -4.92 13.46 1.80
CA ILE A 45 -3.73 12.96 2.53
C ILE A 45 -4.04 11.66 3.29
N GLU A 46 -5.19 11.58 3.97
CA GLU A 46 -5.66 10.35 4.63
C GLU A 46 -5.74 9.19 3.62
N SER A 47 -6.29 9.44 2.42
CA SER A 47 -6.42 8.42 1.38
C SER A 47 -5.08 7.99 0.75
N GLU A 48 -4.12 8.90 0.64
CA GLU A 48 -2.78 8.60 0.13
C GLU A 48 -2.00 7.73 1.13
N ASN A 49 -1.99 8.11 2.41
CA ASN A 49 -1.38 7.34 3.52
C ASN A 49 -1.92 5.90 3.61
N VAL A 50 -3.24 5.72 3.47
CA VAL A 50 -3.86 4.38 3.42
C VAL A 50 -3.34 3.58 2.21
N SER A 51 -3.21 4.22 1.04
CA SER A 51 -2.67 3.55 -0.15
C SER A 51 -1.19 3.18 -0.01
N GLU A 52 -0.37 4.05 0.61
CA GLU A 52 1.06 3.81 0.85
C GLU A 52 1.32 2.77 1.96
N THR A 53 0.38 2.60 2.90
CA THR A 53 0.45 1.51 3.89
C THR A 53 0.15 0.15 3.25
N GLY A 54 -0.66 0.13 2.18
CA GLY A 54 -0.88 -1.02 1.31
C GLY A 54 0.21 -1.18 0.23
N ASP A 55 -0.22 -1.68 -0.93
CA ASP A 55 0.56 -1.70 -2.16
C ASP A 55 0.08 -0.58 -3.09
N ILE A 56 1.02 0.12 -3.74
CA ILE A 56 0.74 1.19 -4.72
C ILE A 56 1.09 0.79 -6.16
N GLY A 57 1.52 -0.45 -6.38
CA GLY A 57 1.81 -0.98 -7.71
C GLY A 57 3.06 -0.38 -8.35
N ASP A 58 3.00 -0.19 -9.66
CA ASP A 58 4.05 0.44 -10.47
C ASP A 58 4.33 1.89 -10.07
N ARG A 59 3.42 2.57 -9.34
CA ARG A 59 3.66 3.90 -8.75
C ARG A 59 4.91 3.94 -7.86
N ALA A 60 5.24 2.82 -7.20
CA ALA A 60 6.42 2.71 -6.33
C ALA A 60 7.76 2.92 -7.06
N LEU A 61 7.81 2.67 -8.38
CA LEU A 61 9.00 2.89 -9.20
C LEU A 61 9.14 4.34 -9.69
N HIS A 62 8.10 5.16 -9.53
CA HIS A 62 8.04 6.52 -10.07
C HIS A 62 8.10 7.64 -9.01
N SER A 63 7.80 7.36 -7.74
CA SER A 63 7.75 8.39 -6.68
C SER A 63 9.10 9.09 -6.43
N LYS A 64 10.21 8.34 -6.34
CA LYS A 64 11.55 8.92 -6.12
C LYS A 64 11.97 9.91 -7.22
N ARG A 65 11.71 9.55 -8.48
CA ARG A 65 12.05 10.37 -9.68
C ARG A 65 11.32 11.71 -9.75
N LEU A 66 10.31 11.94 -8.88
CA LEU A 66 9.69 13.25 -8.65
C LEU A 66 10.13 13.87 -7.31
N SER A 67 10.29 13.05 -6.26
CA SER A 67 10.70 13.52 -4.93
C SER A 67 12.09 14.15 -4.89
N GLU A 68 13.02 13.72 -5.74
CA GLU A 68 14.38 14.30 -5.86
C GLU A 68 14.37 15.67 -6.57
N SER A 69 13.29 16.03 -7.27
CA SER A 69 13.14 17.29 -8.01
C SER A 69 12.28 18.35 -7.30
N GLY A 70 11.76 18.06 -6.09
CA GLY A 70 10.69 18.88 -5.49
C GLY A 70 10.56 18.85 -3.96
N SER A 71 11.63 18.62 -3.21
CA SER A 71 11.59 18.55 -1.73
C SER A 71 11.43 19.93 -1.03
N ILE A 72 10.34 20.66 -1.31
CA ILE A 72 9.92 21.79 -0.45
C ILE A 72 9.30 21.20 0.83
N ARG A 73 10.15 20.93 1.82
CA ARG A 73 9.71 20.67 3.20
C ARG A 73 9.16 21.96 3.79
N LEU A 74 7.84 22.14 3.78
CA LEU A 74 7.16 23.17 4.55
C LEU A 74 7.17 22.80 6.05
N SER A 75 8.32 22.99 6.70
CA SER A 75 8.43 23.03 8.16
C SER A 75 7.79 24.31 8.68
N ILE A 76 6.47 24.26 8.93
CA ILE A 76 5.76 25.32 9.65
C ILE A 76 6.00 25.12 11.15
N ASP A 77 7.19 25.50 11.61
CA ASP A 77 7.38 25.81 13.02
C ASP A 77 6.54 27.05 13.37
N LYS A 78 5.92 27.01 14.54
CA LYS A 78 5.26 28.18 15.15
C LYS A 78 6.21 28.85 16.14
N GLU A 79 5.85 30.07 16.53
CA GLU A 79 6.46 30.84 17.62
C GLU A 79 7.84 31.44 17.32
N LEU A 80 7.84 32.45 16.44
CA LEU A 80 8.42 33.73 16.86
C LEU A 80 7.36 34.83 16.68
N GLU A 81 7.08 35.56 17.76
CA GLU A 81 6.02 36.57 17.82
C GLU A 81 6.59 37.99 17.73
N ASN A 82 5.83 38.90 17.09
CA ASN A 82 5.96 40.37 17.14
C ASN A 82 7.24 41.05 16.60
N VAL A 83 7.08 41.81 15.50
CA VAL A 83 7.46 43.24 15.30
C VAL A 83 7.25 43.59 13.81
N PRO A 84 6.77 44.81 13.42
CA PRO A 84 6.02 44.95 12.17
C PRO A 84 6.78 45.44 10.93
N ILE A 85 6.23 45.04 9.79
CA ILE A 85 6.14 45.69 8.47
C ILE A 85 6.84 47.07 8.32
N SER A 86 7.67 47.17 7.29
CA SER A 86 7.70 48.35 6.42
C SER A 86 7.39 47.90 4.99
N GLU A 87 6.42 48.52 4.33
CA GLU A 87 6.25 48.43 2.88
C GLU A 87 7.29 49.34 2.22
N ASP A 88 7.91 48.94 1.09
CA ASP A 88 8.12 49.87 -0.02
C ASP A 88 8.49 49.20 -1.37
N ILE A 89 8.28 49.96 -2.45
CA ILE A 89 8.81 49.84 -3.82
C ILE A 89 8.42 48.59 -4.64
N LEU A 90 7.45 48.83 -5.52
CA LEU A 90 7.10 48.02 -6.70
C LEU A 90 8.13 48.13 -7.85
N LEU A 91 8.14 47.10 -8.70
CA LEU A 91 8.35 47.15 -10.16
C LEU A 91 9.49 48.02 -10.74
N ARG A 92 10.50 47.36 -11.35
CA ARG A 92 10.65 47.38 -12.83
C ARG A 92 11.59 46.30 -13.40
N THR A 93 11.68 46.27 -14.73
CA THR A 93 12.11 45.13 -15.55
C THR A 93 12.99 45.57 -16.73
N TYR A 94 13.88 44.68 -17.20
CA TYR A 94 14.68 44.76 -18.44
C TYR A 94 15.75 45.88 -18.57
N GLY A 95 16.83 45.60 -19.32
CA GLY A 95 17.80 46.62 -19.76
C GLY A 95 19.19 46.09 -20.13
N LEU A 96 19.39 45.64 -21.38
CA LEU A 96 20.65 45.02 -21.86
C LEU A 96 21.61 46.06 -22.52
N TRP A 97 22.85 46.15 -22.00
CA TRP A 97 24.12 46.38 -22.73
C TRP A 97 24.33 47.61 -23.67
N THR A 98 25.29 48.50 -23.31
CA THR A 98 26.34 49.17 -24.15
C THR A 98 27.01 50.26 -23.28
N ARG A 99 28.32 50.49 -23.11
CA ARG A 99 29.65 50.20 -23.72
C ARG A 99 30.33 51.51 -24.22
N ASP A 100 31.60 51.68 -23.83
CA ASP A 100 32.65 52.61 -24.32
C ASP A 100 32.74 54.08 -23.80
N SER A 101 33.65 54.26 -22.83
CA SER A 101 34.93 55.01 -22.94
C SER A 101 34.99 56.52 -23.34
N THR A 102 35.51 57.40 -22.45
CA THR A 102 36.83 58.10 -22.57
C THR A 102 37.08 59.23 -21.52
N ALA A 103 38.36 59.51 -21.22
CA ALA A 103 38.96 60.75 -20.67
C ALA A 103 38.60 61.22 -19.23
N LEU A 104 39.44 61.96 -18.47
CA LEU A 104 40.91 62.11 -18.36
C LEU A 104 41.26 62.85 -17.03
N ASP A 105 42.40 62.54 -16.40
CA ASP A 105 43.06 63.29 -15.30
C ASP A 105 42.28 63.51 -13.97
N THR A 106 42.86 63.76 -12.78
CA THR A 106 44.25 64.14 -12.41
C THR A 106 44.65 63.65 -10.99
N ARG A 107 45.97 63.58 -10.72
CA ARG A 107 46.66 63.60 -9.40
C ARG A 107 46.67 62.34 -8.49
N SER A 108 47.76 62.28 -7.73
CA SER A 108 48.26 61.32 -6.73
C SER A 108 49.11 62.15 -5.73
N PRO A 109 49.70 61.66 -4.60
CA PRO A 109 49.65 60.33 -3.96
C PRO A 109 49.36 60.32 -2.43
N VAL A 110 49.01 59.14 -1.87
CA VAL A 110 49.49 58.62 -0.56
C VAL A 110 49.53 57.08 -0.68
N SER A 111 50.42 56.39 0.05
CA SER A 111 50.61 54.93 0.03
C SER A 111 50.36 54.32 1.42
N LEU A 112 49.81 53.10 1.49
CA LEU A 112 50.04 52.14 2.59
C LEU A 112 49.54 50.71 2.26
N LEU A 113 50.49 49.77 2.13
CA LEU A 113 50.39 48.29 2.22
C LEU A 113 49.46 47.51 1.24
N PRO A 114 49.73 46.21 1.01
CA PRO A 114 48.94 45.35 0.13
C PRO A 114 47.84 44.59 0.88
N GLU A 115 46.66 44.48 0.27
CA GLU A 115 45.59 43.58 0.70
C GLU A 115 45.35 42.50 -0.37
N GLU A 116 45.05 41.28 0.06
CA GLU A 116 45.18 40.07 -0.75
C GLU A 116 43.94 39.86 -1.65
N ILE A 117 44.12 39.91 -2.97
CA ILE A 117 43.02 39.83 -3.94
C ILE A 117 42.52 38.37 -4.03
N ILE A 118 41.50 38.05 -3.22
CA ILE A 118 40.69 36.84 -3.38
C ILE A 118 39.92 36.96 -4.71
N PRO A 119 40.07 36.01 -5.66
CA PRO A 119 39.31 36.04 -6.89
C PRO A 119 37.82 35.74 -6.63
N PRO A 120 36.88 36.35 -7.37
CA PRO A 120 35.46 36.03 -7.23
C PRO A 120 35.21 34.57 -7.61
N VAL A 121 34.61 33.80 -6.71
CA VAL A 121 34.27 32.39 -6.95
C VAL A 121 33.32 32.29 -8.13
N SER A 122 33.73 31.59 -9.18
CA SER A 122 33.01 31.54 -10.45
C SER A 122 31.73 30.72 -10.34
N ILE A 123 30.59 31.37 -10.56
CA ILE A 123 29.26 30.75 -10.58
C ILE A 123 29.20 29.60 -11.60
N ASP A 124 29.90 29.72 -12.73
CA ASP A 124 30.04 28.66 -13.74
C ASP A 124 30.64 27.36 -13.17
N VAL A 125 31.49 27.42 -12.15
CA VAL A 125 32.06 26.22 -11.50
C VAL A 125 31.07 25.55 -10.55
N LEU A 126 30.10 26.30 -10.01
CA LEU A 126 29.00 25.73 -9.24
C LEU A 126 27.97 25.09 -10.18
N VAL A 127 27.48 25.83 -11.19
CA VAL A 127 26.50 25.35 -12.17
C VAL A 127 27.04 24.14 -12.95
N CYS A 128 28.28 24.22 -13.43
CA CYS A 128 28.91 23.10 -14.15
C CYS A 128 29.44 22.00 -13.21
N SER A 129 29.28 22.14 -11.89
CA SER A 129 29.38 21.03 -10.92
C SER A 129 28.03 20.34 -10.74
N GLU A 130 26.95 21.12 -10.62
CA GLU A 130 25.57 20.60 -10.51
C GLU A 130 25.14 19.84 -11.77
N GLU A 131 25.37 20.38 -12.98
CA GLU A 131 25.15 19.66 -14.25
C GLU A 131 25.95 18.34 -14.29
N LYS A 132 27.22 18.37 -13.90
CA LYS A 132 28.08 17.16 -13.84
C LYS A 132 27.73 16.20 -12.71
N GLN A 133 26.86 16.59 -11.79
CA GLN A 133 26.36 15.75 -10.70
C GLN A 133 25.05 15.10 -11.13
N GLU A 134 24.10 15.87 -11.67
CA GLU A 134 22.91 15.37 -12.36
C GLU A 134 23.26 14.36 -13.46
N ASP A 135 24.20 14.66 -14.36
CA ASP A 135 24.56 13.76 -15.46
C ASP A 135 25.24 12.48 -14.99
N LYS A 136 25.98 12.51 -13.87
CA LYS A 136 26.52 11.29 -13.25
C LYS A 136 25.41 10.45 -12.63
N GLU A 137 24.48 11.07 -11.92
CA GLU A 137 23.37 10.39 -11.26
C GLU A 137 22.44 9.73 -12.30
N LYS A 138 22.11 10.47 -13.37
CA LYS A 138 21.42 9.95 -14.57
C LYS A 138 22.18 8.81 -15.26
N ALA A 139 23.52 8.81 -15.22
CA ALA A 139 24.34 7.73 -15.79
C ALA A 139 24.44 6.46 -14.92
N PHE A 140 24.10 6.51 -13.62
CA PHE A 140 24.06 5.33 -12.75
C PHE A 140 22.70 4.63 -12.71
N ALA A 141 21.61 5.34 -13.01
CA ALA A 141 20.28 4.78 -13.12
C ALA A 141 20.20 3.59 -14.10
N LEU A 142 19.35 2.62 -13.79
CA LEU A 142 19.05 1.48 -14.68
C LEU A 142 18.02 1.93 -15.73
N PRO A 143 18.03 1.41 -16.97
CA PRO A 143 17.03 1.79 -17.96
C PRO A 143 15.62 1.38 -17.48
N PRO A 144 14.56 2.19 -17.65
CA PRO A 144 13.28 1.98 -16.97
C PRO A 144 12.59 0.64 -17.26
N SER A 145 12.80 0.08 -18.46
CA SER A 145 12.35 -1.26 -18.82
C SER A 145 13.01 -2.36 -17.96
N LEU A 146 14.29 -2.21 -17.61
CA LEU A 146 15.04 -3.13 -16.79
C LEU A 146 14.73 -2.95 -15.29
N GLU A 147 14.45 -1.72 -14.84
CA GLU A 147 13.90 -1.46 -13.49
C GLU A 147 12.56 -2.20 -13.29
N TYR A 148 11.68 -2.14 -14.29
CA TYR A 148 10.39 -2.82 -14.30
C TYR A 148 10.52 -4.35 -14.41
N ILE A 149 11.38 -4.86 -15.31
CA ILE A 149 11.69 -6.30 -15.42
C ILE A 149 12.29 -6.83 -14.10
N SER A 150 13.19 -6.09 -13.46
CA SER A 150 13.73 -6.43 -12.15
C SER A 150 12.60 -6.60 -11.12
N CYS A 151 11.68 -5.63 -11.05
CA CYS A 151 10.52 -5.72 -10.15
C CYS A 151 9.68 -6.98 -10.42
N LEU A 152 9.39 -7.31 -11.68
CA LEU A 152 8.66 -8.54 -12.04
C LEU A 152 9.41 -9.82 -11.63
N VAL A 153 10.74 -9.86 -11.76
CA VAL A 153 11.57 -11.01 -11.34
C VAL A 153 11.57 -11.17 -9.82
N TYR A 154 11.76 -10.08 -9.07
CA TYR A 154 11.64 -10.09 -7.60
C TYR A 154 10.25 -10.60 -7.17
N LEU A 155 9.17 -10.03 -7.71
CA LEU A 155 7.79 -10.45 -7.44
C LEU A 155 7.54 -11.93 -7.78
N ALA A 156 8.15 -12.44 -8.85
CA ALA A 156 8.03 -13.84 -9.25
C ALA A 156 8.72 -14.80 -8.26
N VAL A 157 9.98 -14.55 -7.93
CA VAL A 157 10.76 -15.40 -6.99
C VAL A 157 10.11 -15.38 -5.61
N PHE A 158 9.84 -14.21 -5.06
CA PHE A 158 9.24 -14.08 -3.74
C PHE A 158 7.79 -14.58 -3.70
N GLY A 159 7.02 -14.44 -4.79
CA GLY A 159 5.68 -15.02 -4.91
C GLY A 159 5.68 -16.55 -4.82
N ILE A 160 6.59 -17.21 -5.54
CA ILE A 160 6.76 -18.68 -5.48
C ILE A 160 7.16 -19.12 -4.06
N LEU A 161 8.08 -18.41 -3.41
CA LEU A 161 8.46 -18.69 -2.02
C LEU A 161 7.27 -18.52 -1.06
N GLY A 162 6.41 -17.52 -1.27
CA GLY A 162 5.18 -17.32 -0.50
C GLY A 162 4.22 -18.50 -0.63
N VAL A 163 4.00 -19.00 -1.85
CA VAL A 163 3.17 -20.20 -2.11
C VAL A 163 3.73 -21.45 -1.42
N PHE A 164 5.06 -21.65 -1.43
CA PHE A 164 5.70 -22.73 -0.67
C PHE A 164 5.49 -22.58 0.84
N THR A 165 5.77 -21.41 1.43
CA THR A 165 5.57 -21.22 2.87
C THR A 165 4.09 -21.39 3.25
N ARG A 166 3.14 -20.89 2.44
CA ARG A 166 1.70 -21.09 2.66
C ARG A 166 1.33 -22.58 2.70
N TYR A 167 1.82 -23.37 1.74
CA TYR A 167 1.57 -24.81 1.71
C TYR A 167 2.16 -25.51 2.95
N MET A 168 3.37 -25.14 3.37
CA MET A 168 4.00 -25.73 4.55
C MET A 168 3.27 -25.34 5.84
N LEU A 169 2.78 -24.11 5.98
CA LEU A 169 1.94 -23.68 7.10
C LEU A 169 0.60 -24.43 7.14
N GLN A 170 -0.03 -24.64 5.98
CA GLN A 170 -1.26 -25.44 5.88
C GLN A 170 -1.01 -26.91 6.26
N LYS A 171 0.14 -27.49 5.89
CA LYS A 171 0.51 -28.87 6.31
C LYS A 171 0.92 -28.97 7.78
N LEU A 172 1.59 -27.95 8.33
CA LEU A 172 2.02 -27.92 9.73
C LEU A 172 0.84 -27.75 10.69
N PHE A 173 -0.06 -26.81 10.42
CA PHE A 173 -1.20 -26.53 11.29
C PHE A 173 -2.43 -27.41 11.02
N GLY A 174 -2.54 -27.99 9.82
CA GLY A 174 -3.65 -28.83 9.41
C GLY A 174 -3.72 -30.21 10.08
N PRO A 175 -4.68 -31.07 9.68
CA PRO A 175 -5.04 -32.29 10.40
C PRO A 175 -3.94 -33.36 10.50
N GLY A 176 -2.93 -33.30 9.62
CA GLY A 176 -1.89 -34.32 9.52
C GLY A 176 -0.64 -34.08 10.39
N VAL A 177 -0.55 -32.95 11.10
CA VAL A 177 0.61 -32.65 11.97
C VAL A 177 0.14 -32.06 13.32
N ALA A 178 -0.27 -30.80 13.37
CA ALA A 178 -0.69 -30.17 14.64
C ALA A 178 -2.19 -30.31 14.95
N GLY A 179 -3.05 -30.59 13.94
CA GLY A 179 -4.48 -30.79 14.15
C GLY A 179 -5.30 -29.53 14.51
N VAL A 180 -4.71 -28.34 14.35
CA VAL A 180 -5.30 -27.06 14.78
C VAL A 180 -6.30 -26.51 13.75
N THR A 181 -6.06 -26.76 12.45
CA THR A 181 -6.93 -26.30 11.36
C THR A 181 -7.48 -27.46 10.53
N SER A 182 -8.65 -27.26 9.91
CA SER A 182 -9.39 -28.28 9.17
C SER A 182 -10.37 -27.63 8.18
N ASP A 183 -10.75 -28.33 7.11
CA ASP A 183 -11.75 -27.84 6.14
C ASP A 183 -13.18 -27.88 6.70
N ASN A 184 -13.45 -28.74 7.70
CA ASN A 184 -14.79 -29.00 8.24
C ASN A 184 -15.17 -28.10 9.43
N TYR A 185 -14.33 -27.13 9.80
CA TYR A 185 -14.48 -26.32 11.02
C TYR A 185 -14.14 -24.83 10.76
N PRO A 186 -14.56 -23.90 11.64
CA PRO A 186 -14.27 -22.47 11.47
C PRO A 186 -12.78 -22.11 11.41
N LEU A 187 -11.91 -22.99 11.95
CA LEU A 187 -10.46 -22.87 11.86
C LEU A 187 -9.96 -23.46 10.52
N PHE A 188 -10.29 -22.77 9.43
CA PHE A 188 -9.93 -23.15 8.05
C PHE A 188 -8.40 -23.26 7.85
N LEU A 189 -7.94 -24.16 6.96
CA LEU A 189 -6.48 -24.40 6.81
C LEU A 189 -5.66 -23.15 6.46
N GLY A 190 -6.21 -22.21 5.70
CA GLY A 190 -5.54 -20.94 5.37
C GLY A 190 -5.26 -20.02 6.58
N LEU A 191 -5.90 -20.24 7.73
CA LEU A 191 -5.89 -19.29 8.85
C LEU A 191 -4.49 -18.99 9.38
N SER A 192 -3.66 -20.02 9.62
CA SER A 192 -2.29 -19.85 10.11
C SER A 192 -1.44 -18.99 9.15
N SER A 193 -1.60 -19.21 7.85
CA SER A 193 -0.90 -18.45 6.80
C SER A 193 -1.38 -17.00 6.67
N ASN A 194 -2.69 -16.77 6.86
CA ASN A 194 -3.27 -15.42 6.87
C ASN A 194 -2.82 -14.62 8.11
N MET A 195 -2.71 -15.27 9.28
CA MET A 195 -2.16 -14.66 10.50
C MET A 195 -0.67 -14.33 10.37
N VAL A 196 0.16 -15.29 9.97
CA VAL A 196 1.63 -15.09 9.82
C VAL A 196 1.93 -14.02 8.77
N GLY A 197 1.23 -14.03 7.63
CA GLY A 197 1.36 -12.98 6.62
C GLY A 197 1.02 -11.58 7.15
N SER A 198 -0.05 -11.45 7.93
CA SER A 198 -0.49 -10.16 8.49
C SER A 198 0.47 -9.66 9.58
N PHE A 199 0.97 -10.56 10.45
CA PHE A 199 2.01 -10.24 11.43
C PHE A 199 3.30 -9.73 10.77
N LEU A 200 3.80 -10.45 9.77
CA LEU A 200 5.01 -10.06 9.05
C LEU A 200 4.81 -8.80 8.20
N MET A 201 3.57 -8.47 7.78
CA MET A 201 3.26 -7.19 7.14
C MET A 201 3.40 -6.03 8.14
N GLY A 202 3.03 -6.22 9.40
CA GLY A 202 3.32 -5.25 10.47
C GLY A 202 4.82 -5.02 10.67
N TRP A 203 5.64 -6.06 10.51
CA TRP A 203 7.11 -5.96 10.54
C TRP A 203 7.66 -5.28 9.28
N TRP A 204 7.57 -5.93 8.13
CA TRP A 204 8.30 -5.54 6.90
C TRP A 204 7.53 -4.56 6.02
N GLY A 205 6.19 -4.55 6.09
CA GLY A 205 5.32 -3.66 5.32
C GLY A 205 4.99 -2.34 6.00
N VAL A 206 5.08 -2.27 7.34
CA VAL A 206 4.81 -1.04 8.11
C VAL A 206 6.09 -0.52 8.77
N VAL A 207 6.65 -1.23 9.77
CA VAL A 207 7.70 -0.64 10.64
C VAL A 207 9.08 -0.59 9.98
N PHE A 208 9.50 -1.65 9.28
CA PHE A 208 10.82 -1.73 8.64
C PHE A 208 10.80 -1.40 7.13
N LYS A 209 9.65 -1.03 6.55
CA LYS A 209 9.51 -0.77 5.11
C LYS A 209 10.54 0.24 4.59
N GLY A 210 10.72 1.36 5.30
CA GLY A 210 11.72 2.37 4.96
C GLY A 210 13.18 1.90 5.08
N ASP A 211 13.48 1.03 6.06
CA ASP A 211 14.84 0.49 6.25
C ASP A 211 15.18 -0.59 5.21
N ILE A 212 14.19 -1.35 4.74
CA ILE A 212 14.36 -2.30 3.62
C ILE A 212 14.50 -1.53 2.30
N SER A 213 13.70 -0.49 2.07
CA SER A 213 13.82 0.38 0.87
C SER A 213 15.14 1.16 0.81
N ARG A 214 15.82 1.40 1.94
CA ARG A 214 17.19 1.94 1.97
C ARG A 214 18.22 0.95 1.41
N VAL A 215 17.97 -0.36 1.49
CA VAL A 215 18.83 -1.39 0.91
C VAL A 215 18.45 -1.64 -0.56
N SER A 216 17.16 -1.82 -0.86
CA SER A 216 16.63 -1.93 -2.23
C SER A 216 15.09 -1.85 -2.23
N ASP A 217 14.52 -0.97 -3.07
CA ASP A 217 13.06 -0.91 -3.27
C ASP A 217 12.51 -2.17 -3.92
N HIS A 218 13.25 -2.78 -4.87
CA HIS A 218 12.88 -4.07 -5.46
C HIS A 218 12.79 -5.18 -4.41
N LEU A 219 13.65 -5.16 -3.39
CA LEU A 219 13.57 -6.08 -2.25
C LEU A 219 12.37 -5.77 -1.35
N ALA A 220 12.08 -4.49 -1.06
CA ALA A 220 10.91 -4.09 -0.29
C ALA A 220 9.60 -4.54 -0.96
N ILE A 221 9.45 -4.29 -2.27
CA ILE A 221 8.31 -4.73 -3.09
C ILE A 221 8.28 -6.27 -3.19
N GLY A 222 9.43 -6.91 -3.38
CA GLY A 222 9.55 -8.37 -3.43
C GLY A 222 9.07 -9.04 -2.14
N LEU A 223 9.49 -8.56 -0.97
CA LEU A 223 9.07 -9.10 0.32
C LEU A 223 7.60 -8.79 0.64
N THR A 224 7.15 -7.55 0.49
CA THR A 224 5.78 -7.14 0.87
C THR A 224 4.74 -7.61 -0.15
N THR A 225 4.85 -7.17 -1.40
CA THR A 225 3.90 -7.49 -2.46
C THR A 225 4.09 -8.92 -2.98
N GLY A 226 5.34 -9.36 -3.18
CA GLY A 226 5.63 -10.71 -3.67
C GLY A 226 5.36 -11.78 -2.61
N TYR A 227 6.19 -11.84 -1.58
CA TYR A 227 6.18 -12.91 -0.58
C TYR A 227 4.95 -12.85 0.33
N LEU A 228 4.77 -11.78 1.12
CA LEU A 228 3.65 -11.70 2.08
C LEU A 228 2.29 -11.70 1.39
N GLY A 229 2.19 -11.00 0.25
CA GLY A 229 0.98 -11.03 -0.59
C GLY A 229 0.64 -12.39 -1.19
N SER A 230 1.58 -13.35 -1.23
CA SER A 230 1.35 -14.73 -1.73
C SER A 230 1.34 -15.79 -0.61
N LEU A 231 1.94 -15.47 0.54
CA LEU A 231 1.97 -16.28 1.76
C LEU A 231 0.57 -16.50 2.34
N ALA A 232 -0.33 -15.54 2.13
CA ALA A 232 -1.72 -15.57 2.57
C ALA A 232 -2.67 -15.64 1.36
N THR A 233 -3.97 -15.80 1.58
CA THR A 233 -4.98 -15.69 0.51
C THR A 233 -6.35 -15.30 1.05
N PHE A 234 -6.99 -14.33 0.38
CA PHE A 234 -8.39 -13.96 0.64
C PHE A 234 -9.34 -14.88 -0.13
N SER A 235 -9.03 -15.19 -1.41
CA SER A 235 -9.89 -16.03 -2.24
C SER A 235 -10.00 -17.46 -1.71
N GLY A 236 -8.90 -18.06 -1.23
CA GLY A 236 -8.90 -19.39 -0.63
C GLY A 236 -9.70 -19.46 0.66
N TRP A 237 -9.64 -18.42 1.48
CA TRP A 237 -10.48 -18.28 2.68
C TRP A 237 -11.96 -18.17 2.31
N ASN A 238 -12.31 -17.24 1.40
CA ASN A 238 -13.69 -17.09 0.90
C ASN A 238 -14.23 -18.40 0.31
N GLN A 239 -13.40 -19.17 -0.41
CA GLN A 239 -13.77 -20.47 -0.95
C GLN A 239 -14.04 -21.50 0.16
N GLN A 240 -13.16 -21.64 1.17
CA GLN A 240 -13.41 -22.54 2.30
C GLN A 240 -14.69 -22.16 3.08
N MET A 241 -15.03 -20.87 3.16
CA MET A 241 -16.30 -20.43 3.74
C MET A 241 -17.52 -20.78 2.85
N LEU A 242 -17.38 -20.76 1.53
CA LEU A 242 -18.42 -21.24 0.60
C LEU A 242 -18.60 -22.75 0.68
N ASP A 243 -17.52 -23.52 0.80
CA ASP A 243 -17.54 -24.97 0.94
C ASP A 243 -18.27 -25.39 2.22
N LEU A 244 -17.91 -24.81 3.37
CA LEU A 244 -18.64 -24.96 4.64
C LEU A 244 -20.14 -24.61 4.50
N SER A 245 -20.47 -23.55 3.75
CA SER A 245 -21.88 -23.16 3.54
C SER A 245 -22.63 -24.12 2.61
N VAL A 246 -21.96 -24.75 1.64
CA VAL A 246 -22.54 -25.75 0.74
C VAL A 246 -22.84 -27.03 1.49
N ASP A 247 -21.93 -27.47 2.36
CA ASP A 247 -22.04 -28.68 3.16
C ASP A 247 -22.96 -28.52 4.39
N GLY A 248 -23.76 -27.44 4.45
CA GLY A 248 -24.76 -27.17 5.50
C GLY A 248 -24.21 -26.49 6.76
N HIS A 249 -22.89 -26.36 6.91
CA HIS A 249 -22.21 -25.77 8.06
C HIS A 249 -22.19 -24.22 8.01
N TRP A 250 -23.33 -23.59 7.70
CA TRP A 250 -23.45 -22.13 7.51
C TRP A 250 -23.00 -21.31 8.74
N VAL A 251 -23.21 -21.84 9.95
CA VAL A 251 -22.71 -21.21 11.19
C VAL A 251 -21.18 -21.19 11.22
N PHE A 252 -20.53 -22.27 10.76
CA PHE A 252 -19.07 -22.34 10.72
C PHE A 252 -18.49 -21.44 9.62
N SER A 253 -19.20 -21.28 8.50
CA SER A 253 -18.89 -20.29 7.47
C SER A 253 -18.90 -18.85 8.03
N PHE A 254 -19.97 -18.46 8.73
CA PHE A 254 -20.07 -17.14 9.35
C PHE A 254 -18.99 -16.92 10.44
N VAL A 255 -18.80 -17.89 11.34
CA VAL A 255 -17.79 -17.80 12.41
C VAL A 255 -16.36 -17.81 11.84
N GLY A 256 -16.10 -18.53 10.75
CA GLY A 256 -14.80 -18.54 10.07
C GLY A 256 -14.45 -17.22 9.37
N PHE A 257 -15.45 -16.44 8.93
CA PHE A 257 -15.24 -15.05 8.52
C PHE A 257 -14.88 -14.14 9.70
N LEU A 258 -15.57 -14.26 10.85
CA LEU A 258 -15.23 -13.46 12.03
C LEU A 258 -13.82 -13.79 12.55
N ILE A 259 -13.50 -15.08 12.73
CA ILE A 259 -12.20 -15.54 13.20
C ILE A 259 -11.08 -15.15 12.23
N GLY A 260 -11.26 -15.40 10.93
CA GLY A 260 -10.25 -15.07 9.92
C GLY A 260 -9.96 -13.58 9.82
N PHE A 261 -10.99 -12.74 9.99
CA PHE A 261 -10.83 -11.29 10.00
C PHE A 261 -10.14 -10.79 11.29
N PHE A 262 -10.69 -11.11 12.46
CA PHE A 262 -10.18 -10.59 13.73
C PHE A 262 -8.78 -11.08 14.05
N LEU A 263 -8.44 -12.35 13.76
CA LEU A 263 -7.09 -12.84 14.00
C LEU A 263 -6.05 -12.24 13.04
N ALA A 264 -6.42 -11.90 11.80
CA ALA A 264 -5.52 -11.19 10.89
C ALA A 264 -5.33 -9.73 11.31
N ALA A 265 -6.40 -9.01 11.66
CA ALA A 265 -6.37 -7.64 12.15
C ALA A 265 -5.61 -7.52 13.49
N TYR A 266 -5.73 -8.50 14.39
CA TYR A 266 -4.92 -8.53 15.61
C TYR A 266 -3.45 -8.90 15.34
N ALA A 267 -3.20 -9.82 14.41
CA ALA A 267 -1.85 -10.22 14.03
C ALA A 267 -1.03 -9.04 13.47
N ILE A 268 -1.58 -8.16 12.63
CA ILE A 268 -0.84 -6.99 12.15
C ILE A 268 -0.51 -6.00 13.28
N LYS A 269 -1.43 -5.77 14.23
CA LYS A 269 -1.21 -4.89 15.39
C LYS A 269 -0.12 -5.45 16.31
N LEU A 270 -0.13 -6.76 16.57
CA LEU A 270 0.98 -7.45 17.25
C LEU A 270 2.30 -7.33 16.47
N GLY A 271 2.25 -7.43 15.14
CA GLY A 271 3.41 -7.23 14.26
C GLY A 271 4.02 -5.85 14.42
N VAL A 272 3.22 -4.79 14.28
CA VAL A 272 3.67 -3.40 14.44
C VAL A 272 4.22 -3.14 15.85
N GLY A 273 3.54 -3.63 16.91
CA GLY A 273 4.00 -3.46 18.28
C GLY A 273 5.34 -4.16 18.58
N THR A 274 5.48 -5.43 18.16
CA THR A 274 6.71 -6.20 18.37
C THR A 274 7.88 -5.68 17.51
N ALA A 275 7.62 -5.23 16.28
CA ALA A 275 8.63 -4.60 15.43
C ALA A 275 9.12 -3.26 16.00
N LYS A 276 8.23 -2.40 16.51
CA LYS A 276 8.61 -1.14 17.18
C LYS A 276 9.51 -1.43 18.39
N CYS A 277 9.13 -2.39 19.24
CA CYS A 277 9.96 -2.84 20.37
C CYS A 277 11.34 -3.36 19.93
N SER A 278 11.39 -4.20 18.89
CA SER A 278 12.64 -4.71 18.32
C SER A 278 13.54 -3.60 17.77
N LYS A 279 12.96 -2.57 17.15
CA LYS A 279 13.69 -1.42 16.59
C LYS A 279 14.31 -0.57 17.71
N SER A 280 13.54 -0.19 18.72
CA SER A 280 14.07 0.55 19.88
C SER A 280 15.11 -0.24 20.67
N PHE A 281 15.01 -1.58 20.73
CA PHE A 281 16.06 -2.43 21.31
C PHE A 281 17.35 -2.44 20.48
N LEU A 282 17.25 -2.43 19.14
CA LEU A 282 18.41 -2.28 18.26
C LEU A 282 19.07 -0.90 18.37
N GLU A 283 18.26 0.17 18.47
CA GLU A 283 18.72 1.56 18.59
C GLU A 283 19.34 1.86 19.97
N GLY A 284 18.84 1.22 21.03
CA GLY A 284 19.46 1.23 22.37
C GLY A 284 20.74 0.40 22.49
N SER A 285 21.13 -0.31 21.42
CA SER A 285 22.41 -1.00 21.29
C SER A 285 23.33 -0.21 20.35
N ASN A 286 24.61 -0.04 20.68
CA ASN A 286 25.58 0.70 19.85
C ASN A 286 26.01 -0.06 18.57
N ARG A 287 25.05 -0.62 17.82
CA ARG A 287 25.24 -1.36 16.54
C ARG A 287 24.52 -0.71 15.36
N SER A 288 24.01 0.51 15.50
CA SER A 288 23.25 1.23 14.47
C SER A 288 24.08 1.69 13.26
N SER A 289 25.42 1.62 13.33
CA SER A 289 26.34 2.02 12.26
C SER A 289 26.28 1.17 10.99
N ASP A 290 26.03 -0.14 11.14
CA ASP A 290 26.44 -1.08 10.10
C ASP A 290 25.46 -1.17 8.92
N LEU A 291 24.17 -0.86 9.13
CA LEU A 291 23.15 -1.07 8.11
C LEU A 291 23.32 -0.15 6.88
N ALA A 292 23.92 1.04 7.06
CA ALA A 292 24.20 1.96 5.96
C ALA A 292 25.24 1.39 4.96
N SER A 293 26.12 0.49 5.40
CA SER A 293 27.14 -0.14 4.55
C SER A 293 26.59 -1.15 3.54
N TRP A 294 25.31 -1.55 3.68
CA TRP A 294 24.65 -2.55 2.82
C TRP A 294 23.85 -1.95 1.65
N ARG A 295 23.88 -0.62 1.47
CA ARG A 295 23.17 0.05 0.37
C ARG A 295 23.78 -0.34 -0.98
N VAL A 296 22.97 -0.90 -1.88
CA VAL A 296 23.43 -1.54 -3.13
C VAL A 296 23.61 -0.52 -4.27
N ASP A 297 24.14 0.67 -3.99
CA ASP A 297 24.21 1.82 -4.91
C ASP A 297 25.01 1.57 -6.21
N ASN A 298 25.75 0.47 -6.29
CA ASN A 298 26.56 0.13 -7.45
C ASN A 298 25.77 -0.75 -8.44
N ARG A 299 25.53 -0.20 -9.63
CA ARG A 299 24.86 -0.83 -10.78
C ARG A 299 25.30 -2.27 -11.10
N TYR A 300 26.57 -2.62 -10.88
CA TYR A 300 27.08 -3.97 -11.10
C TYR A 300 26.52 -4.99 -10.09
N TYR A 301 26.28 -4.60 -8.83
CA TYR A 301 25.66 -5.45 -7.83
C TYR A 301 24.16 -5.61 -8.08
N HIS A 302 23.45 -4.54 -8.46
CA HIS A 302 22.06 -4.65 -8.92
C HIS A 302 21.90 -5.64 -10.09
N LEU A 303 22.79 -5.56 -11.09
CA LEU A 303 22.79 -6.51 -12.21
C LEU A 303 23.15 -7.93 -11.76
N GLY A 304 24.12 -8.10 -10.86
CA GLY A 304 24.50 -9.41 -10.30
C GLY A 304 23.36 -10.08 -9.52
N VAL A 305 22.65 -9.31 -8.68
CA VAL A 305 21.46 -9.79 -7.94
C VAL A 305 20.31 -10.11 -8.89
N LEU A 306 20.08 -9.29 -9.93
CA LEU A 306 19.09 -9.58 -10.95
C LEU A 306 19.39 -10.89 -11.70
N VAL A 307 20.65 -11.11 -12.12
CA VAL A 307 21.09 -12.36 -12.76
C VAL A 307 20.92 -13.55 -11.81
N ALA A 308 21.29 -13.41 -10.53
CA ALA A 308 21.09 -14.45 -9.53
C ALA A 308 19.60 -14.80 -9.33
N LEU A 309 18.72 -13.79 -9.28
CA LEU A 309 17.27 -14.00 -9.16
C LEU A 309 16.65 -14.61 -10.42
N VAL A 310 17.13 -14.27 -11.62
CA VAL A 310 16.73 -14.93 -12.89
C VAL A 310 17.15 -16.40 -12.89
N VAL A 311 18.36 -16.73 -12.41
CA VAL A 311 18.82 -18.12 -12.25
C VAL A 311 17.96 -18.86 -11.21
N ILE A 312 17.67 -18.24 -10.06
CA ILE A 312 16.79 -18.81 -9.02
C ILE A 312 15.38 -19.06 -9.58
N LEU A 313 14.80 -18.12 -10.34
CA LEU A 313 13.49 -18.27 -10.96
C LEU A 313 13.47 -19.41 -11.99
N GLY A 314 14.50 -19.50 -12.83
CA GLY A 314 14.69 -20.59 -13.79
C GLY A 314 14.81 -21.96 -13.10
N LEU A 315 15.53 -22.04 -11.97
CA LEU A 315 15.61 -23.24 -11.14
C LEU A 315 14.28 -23.59 -10.49
N LEU A 316 13.56 -22.61 -9.90
CA LEU A 316 12.25 -22.81 -9.27
C LEU A 316 11.23 -23.35 -10.27
N TRP A 317 11.15 -22.79 -11.48
CA TRP A 317 10.29 -23.31 -12.54
C TRP A 317 10.74 -24.68 -13.06
N SER A 318 12.04 -24.90 -13.24
CA SER A 318 12.57 -26.19 -13.73
C SER A 318 12.30 -27.33 -12.75
N VAL A 319 12.55 -27.11 -11.45
CA VAL A 319 12.23 -28.06 -10.38
C VAL A 319 10.72 -28.28 -10.30
N SER A 320 9.91 -27.22 -10.34
CA SER A 320 8.45 -27.36 -10.30
C SER A 320 7.89 -28.14 -11.49
N TRP A 321 8.42 -27.93 -12.70
CA TRP A 321 8.02 -28.69 -13.90
C TRP A 321 8.44 -30.16 -13.86
N ALA A 322 9.67 -30.43 -13.40
CA ALA A 322 10.16 -31.79 -13.22
C ALA A 322 9.36 -32.56 -12.15
N MET A 323 9.09 -31.91 -11.02
CA MET A 323 8.31 -32.50 -9.93
C MET A 323 6.84 -32.66 -10.31
N LEU A 324 6.19 -31.68 -10.96
CA LEU A 324 4.83 -31.82 -11.50
C LEU A 324 4.69 -33.07 -12.38
N LYS A 325 5.63 -33.28 -13.32
CA LYS A 325 5.66 -34.46 -14.19
C LYS A 325 5.86 -35.79 -13.44
N LYS A 326 6.64 -35.79 -12.34
CA LYS A 326 6.85 -36.97 -11.50
C LYS A 326 5.61 -37.27 -10.66
N GLU A 327 5.14 -36.28 -9.92
CA GLU A 327 4.07 -36.37 -8.94
C GLU A 327 2.72 -36.74 -9.60
N TYR A 328 2.45 -36.18 -10.79
CA TYR A 328 1.26 -36.53 -11.59
C TYR A 328 1.26 -37.99 -12.07
N LYS A 329 2.45 -38.61 -12.26
CA LYS A 329 2.56 -40.04 -12.62
C LYS A 329 2.41 -40.98 -11.41
N HIS A 330 2.80 -40.55 -10.21
CA HIS A 330 2.73 -41.35 -8.99
C HIS A 330 1.41 -41.19 -8.19
N ASP A 331 0.46 -40.45 -8.74
CA ASP A 331 -0.84 -40.11 -8.14
C ASP A 331 -0.82 -39.57 -6.71
N SER A 332 0.15 -38.71 -6.45
CA SER A 332 0.26 -37.98 -5.19
C SER A 332 -0.22 -36.53 -5.37
N GLY A 333 -1.14 -36.10 -4.50
CA GLY A 333 -1.79 -34.78 -4.57
C GLY A 333 -0.84 -33.56 -4.53
N ARG A 334 0.44 -33.76 -4.19
CA ARG A 334 1.50 -32.75 -4.28
C ARG A 334 1.70 -32.21 -5.71
N ALA A 335 1.22 -32.89 -6.75
CA ALA A 335 1.20 -32.36 -8.13
C ALA A 335 0.57 -30.95 -8.22
N GLN A 336 -0.47 -30.70 -7.42
CA GLN A 336 -1.19 -29.41 -7.38
C GLN A 336 -0.28 -28.26 -6.90
N LEU A 337 0.59 -28.52 -5.90
CA LEU A 337 1.58 -27.54 -5.41
C LEU A 337 2.58 -27.17 -6.50
N TRP A 338 3.12 -28.16 -7.21
CA TRP A 338 4.13 -27.91 -8.24
C TRP A 338 3.56 -27.16 -9.45
N LEU A 339 2.31 -27.43 -9.82
CA LEU A 339 1.61 -26.59 -10.80
C LEU A 339 1.37 -25.18 -10.25
N ALA A 340 0.95 -25.04 -9.00
CA ALA A 340 0.73 -23.75 -8.36
C ALA A 340 1.99 -22.86 -8.37
N CYS A 341 3.17 -23.42 -8.09
CA CYS A 341 4.44 -22.69 -8.16
C CYS A 341 4.83 -22.26 -9.58
N ILE A 342 4.34 -22.93 -10.63
CA ILE A 342 4.53 -22.47 -12.02
C ILE A 342 3.62 -21.27 -12.32
N VAL A 343 2.35 -21.32 -11.90
CA VAL A 343 1.33 -20.30 -12.23
C VAL A 343 1.19 -19.18 -11.18
N ALA A 344 2.01 -19.18 -10.13
CA ALA A 344 2.03 -18.14 -9.10
C ALA A 344 2.45 -16.75 -9.61
N PRO A 345 3.54 -16.57 -10.41
CA PRO A 345 4.02 -15.24 -10.78
C PRO A 345 3.01 -14.36 -11.52
N PRO A 346 2.23 -14.86 -12.52
CA PRO A 346 1.19 -14.06 -13.16
C PRO A 346 0.12 -13.53 -12.19
N GLY A 347 -0.19 -14.24 -11.10
CA GLY A 347 -1.13 -13.77 -10.09
C GLY A 347 -0.58 -12.57 -9.32
N VAL A 348 0.69 -12.64 -8.91
CA VAL A 348 1.39 -11.54 -8.24
C VAL A 348 1.53 -10.33 -9.16
N TRP A 349 1.93 -10.54 -10.42
CA TRP A 349 2.10 -9.46 -11.39
C TRP A 349 0.78 -8.72 -11.66
N ILE A 350 -0.34 -9.45 -11.78
CA ILE A 350 -1.66 -8.82 -11.97
C ILE A 350 -2.10 -8.08 -10.70
N ARG A 351 -1.87 -8.63 -9.49
CA ARG A 351 -2.19 -7.91 -8.23
C ARG A 351 -1.41 -6.60 -8.11
N TRP A 352 -0.09 -6.62 -8.35
CA TRP A 352 0.75 -5.42 -8.34
C TRP A 352 0.34 -4.40 -9.43
N PHE A 353 -0.01 -4.88 -10.62
CA PHE A 353 -0.55 -4.05 -11.71
C PHE A 353 -1.94 -3.46 -11.39
N LEU A 354 -2.75 -4.11 -10.54
CA LEU A 354 -4.01 -3.58 -10.02
C LEU A 354 -3.79 -2.58 -8.88
N ALA A 355 -2.79 -2.81 -8.01
CA ALA A 355 -2.50 -1.97 -6.85
C ALA A 355 -2.24 -0.49 -7.19
N ARG A 356 -1.87 -0.16 -8.43
CA ARG A 356 -1.79 1.24 -8.91
C ARG A 356 -3.07 2.06 -8.74
N PHE A 357 -4.23 1.38 -8.67
CA PHE A 357 -5.55 1.99 -8.51
C PHE A 357 -5.90 2.30 -7.04
N ASN A 358 -5.14 1.77 -6.07
CA ASN A 358 -5.27 2.15 -4.67
C ASN A 358 -4.96 3.66 -4.50
N GLY A 359 -5.79 4.37 -3.74
CA GLY A 359 -5.67 5.83 -3.53
C GLY A 359 -6.09 6.72 -4.72
N ARG A 360 -6.45 6.15 -5.88
CA ARG A 360 -6.79 6.95 -7.08
C ARG A 360 -8.25 7.39 -7.16
N GLY A 361 -9.16 6.66 -6.51
CA GLY A 361 -10.60 6.90 -6.61
C GLY A 361 -11.17 6.58 -7.99
N LEU A 362 -12.41 7.01 -8.22
CA LEU A 362 -13.24 6.67 -9.37
C LEU A 362 -13.65 7.93 -10.15
N GLY A 363 -13.52 7.85 -11.48
CA GLY A 363 -13.86 8.94 -12.41
C GLY A 363 -12.89 10.13 -12.37
N LYS A 364 -13.10 11.11 -13.26
CA LYS A 364 -12.21 12.30 -13.39
C LYS A 364 -12.13 13.18 -12.13
N ALA A 365 -13.10 13.06 -11.22
CA ALA A 365 -13.14 13.81 -9.97
C ALA A 365 -12.46 13.08 -8.79
N GLY A 366 -12.03 11.82 -8.96
CA GLY A 366 -11.44 11.03 -7.87
C GLY A 366 -12.42 10.80 -6.71
N SER A 367 -13.65 10.34 -7.00
CA SER A 367 -14.58 9.96 -5.92
C SER A 367 -14.08 8.70 -5.20
N LEU A 368 -14.33 8.56 -3.89
CA LEU A 368 -13.93 7.37 -3.11
C LEU A 368 -12.42 7.04 -3.14
N LYS A 369 -11.50 8.03 -3.19
CA LYS A 369 -10.03 7.78 -3.10
C LYS A 369 -9.62 6.89 -1.93
N TRP A 370 -10.32 7.02 -0.80
CA TRP A 370 -10.11 6.21 0.41
C TRP A 370 -10.30 4.70 0.21
N VAL A 371 -10.92 4.25 -0.88
CA VAL A 371 -11.09 2.82 -1.21
C VAL A 371 -9.86 2.30 -1.97
N PRO A 372 -9.17 1.26 -1.48
CA PRO A 372 -8.11 0.56 -2.21
C PRO A 372 -8.70 -0.29 -3.35
N PHE A 373 -9.08 0.37 -4.45
CA PHE A 373 -9.74 -0.28 -5.59
C PHE A 373 -8.91 -1.40 -6.23
N GLY A 374 -7.58 -1.28 -6.23
CA GLY A 374 -6.69 -2.32 -6.74
C GLY A 374 -6.78 -3.61 -5.92
N THR A 375 -6.64 -3.49 -4.60
CA THR A 375 -6.73 -4.63 -3.66
C THR A 375 -8.14 -5.21 -3.62
N LEU A 376 -9.18 -4.37 -3.66
CA LEU A 376 -10.58 -4.78 -3.75
C LEU A 376 -10.85 -5.60 -5.02
N ILE A 377 -10.46 -5.08 -6.20
CA ILE A 377 -10.65 -5.76 -7.48
C ILE A 377 -9.88 -7.08 -7.51
N ALA A 378 -8.64 -7.10 -7.01
CA ALA A 378 -7.81 -8.32 -6.97
C ALA A 378 -8.44 -9.40 -6.08
N ASN A 379 -8.96 -9.04 -4.90
CA ASN A 379 -9.62 -9.97 -3.99
C ASN A 379 -10.97 -10.49 -4.52
N VAL A 380 -11.85 -9.60 -4.96
CA VAL A 380 -13.20 -9.96 -5.47
C VAL A 380 -13.09 -10.78 -6.76
N SER A 381 -12.27 -10.37 -7.73
CA SER A 381 -12.11 -11.11 -8.99
C SER A 381 -11.48 -12.49 -8.77
N SER A 382 -10.46 -12.59 -7.91
CA SER A 382 -9.86 -13.87 -7.55
C SER A 382 -10.86 -14.81 -6.87
N ALA A 383 -11.68 -14.30 -5.94
CA ALA A 383 -12.74 -15.09 -5.30
C ALA A 383 -13.80 -15.59 -6.31
N CYS A 384 -14.22 -14.74 -7.26
CA CYS A 384 -15.20 -15.12 -8.29
C CYS A 384 -14.65 -16.21 -9.24
N ILE A 385 -13.40 -16.08 -9.71
CA ILE A 385 -12.78 -17.09 -10.57
C ILE A 385 -12.50 -18.38 -9.77
N MET A 386 -12.20 -18.28 -8.48
CA MET A 386 -11.98 -19.43 -7.61
C MET A 386 -13.27 -20.24 -7.43
N ALA A 387 -14.39 -19.57 -7.16
CA ALA A 387 -15.72 -20.18 -7.10
C ALA A 387 -16.11 -20.83 -8.44
N ALA A 388 -15.85 -20.17 -9.57
CA ALA A 388 -16.10 -20.72 -10.90
C ALA A 388 -15.29 -22.01 -11.14
N LEU A 389 -14.00 -22.03 -10.77
CA LEU A 389 -13.18 -23.24 -10.86
C LEU A 389 -13.64 -24.35 -9.91
N SER A 390 -14.09 -24.04 -8.69
CA SER A 390 -14.69 -25.04 -7.79
C SER A 390 -15.97 -25.65 -8.38
N THR A 391 -16.79 -24.83 -9.06
CA THR A 391 -17.98 -25.30 -9.79
C THR A 391 -17.60 -26.23 -10.93
N VAL A 392 -16.56 -25.90 -11.70
CA VAL A 392 -16.08 -26.74 -12.81
C VAL A 392 -15.50 -28.07 -12.27
N LYS A 393 -14.74 -28.05 -11.18
CA LYS A 393 -14.27 -29.28 -10.49
C LYS A 393 -15.44 -30.19 -10.09
N LYS A 394 -16.42 -29.63 -9.37
CA LYS A 394 -17.63 -30.34 -8.94
C LYS A 394 -18.60 -30.70 -10.08
N ALA A 395 -18.45 -30.13 -11.28
CA ALA A 395 -19.26 -30.48 -12.45
C ALA A 395 -18.60 -31.54 -13.36
N VAL A 396 -17.25 -31.60 -13.37
CA VAL A 396 -16.48 -32.45 -14.29
C VAL A 396 -15.93 -33.70 -13.60
N HIS A 397 -15.59 -33.65 -12.32
CA HIS A 397 -15.09 -34.79 -11.52
C HIS A 397 -13.97 -35.62 -12.19
N THR A 398 -13.02 -34.98 -12.87
CA THR A 398 -11.85 -35.68 -13.44
C THR A 398 -10.56 -35.24 -12.78
N ARG A 399 -9.71 -36.22 -12.45
CA ARG A 399 -8.35 -36.07 -11.90
C ARG A 399 -7.50 -35.00 -12.61
N THR A 400 -7.62 -34.90 -13.94
CA THR A 400 -6.94 -33.87 -14.74
C THR A 400 -7.50 -32.46 -14.46
N CYS A 401 -8.83 -32.31 -14.45
CA CYS A 401 -9.51 -31.07 -14.11
C CYS A 401 -9.22 -30.64 -12.66
N ASP A 402 -9.25 -31.57 -11.70
CA ASP A 402 -8.94 -31.29 -10.29
C ASP A 402 -7.49 -30.89 -10.09
N THR A 403 -6.54 -31.54 -10.76
CA THR A 403 -5.11 -31.17 -10.68
C THR A 403 -4.88 -29.77 -11.24
N ILE A 404 -5.40 -29.49 -12.45
CA ILE A 404 -5.25 -28.19 -13.12
C ILE A 404 -5.92 -27.09 -12.31
N SER A 405 -7.19 -27.27 -11.98
CA SER A 405 -8.00 -26.26 -11.30
C SER A 405 -7.48 -25.99 -9.89
N THR A 406 -7.11 -27.02 -9.11
CA THR A 406 -6.53 -26.79 -7.77
C THR A 406 -5.15 -26.13 -7.84
N GLY A 407 -4.34 -26.42 -8.86
CA GLY A 407 -3.08 -25.72 -9.11
C GLY A 407 -3.27 -24.24 -9.46
N ILE A 408 -4.28 -23.90 -10.26
CA ILE A 408 -4.64 -22.51 -10.60
C ILE A 408 -5.28 -21.79 -9.39
N GLN A 409 -6.16 -22.45 -8.65
CA GLN A 409 -6.76 -21.93 -7.43
C GLN A 409 -5.70 -21.62 -6.37
N PHE A 410 -4.79 -22.56 -6.10
CA PHE A 410 -3.73 -22.35 -5.11
C PHE A 410 -2.68 -21.36 -5.62
N GLY A 411 -2.13 -21.55 -6.81
CA GLY A 411 -1.06 -20.70 -7.35
C GLY A 411 -1.57 -19.33 -7.78
N PHE A 412 -2.16 -19.27 -8.97
CA PHE A 412 -2.51 -18.03 -9.65
C PHE A 412 -3.50 -17.19 -8.83
N LEU A 413 -4.64 -17.76 -8.46
CA LEU A 413 -5.70 -17.03 -7.73
C LEU A 413 -5.30 -16.74 -6.28
N GLY A 414 -4.66 -17.71 -5.61
CA GLY A 414 -4.10 -17.51 -4.27
C GLY A 414 -3.06 -16.39 -4.20
N CYS A 415 -2.26 -16.18 -5.26
CA CYS A 415 -1.33 -15.04 -5.37
C CYS A 415 -1.97 -13.73 -5.83
N LEU A 416 -3.05 -13.80 -6.62
CA LEU A 416 -3.82 -12.64 -7.08
C LEU A 416 -4.60 -12.00 -5.92
N SER A 417 -5.14 -12.81 -5.01
CA SER A 417 -5.74 -12.32 -3.76
C SER A 417 -4.68 -12.00 -2.70
N THR A 418 -4.99 -11.17 -1.71
CA THR A 418 -4.13 -10.91 -0.54
C THR A 418 -4.96 -10.60 0.70
N ILE A 419 -4.51 -11.09 1.86
CA ILE A 419 -5.01 -10.68 3.18
C ILE A 419 -4.12 -9.60 3.80
N PRO A 420 -2.76 -9.71 3.83
CA PRO A 420 -1.94 -8.78 4.59
C PRO A 420 -2.00 -7.35 4.06
N THR A 421 -2.14 -7.15 2.74
CA THR A 421 -2.33 -5.82 2.15
C THR A 421 -3.70 -5.24 2.51
N PHE A 422 -4.77 -6.04 2.36
CA PHE A 422 -6.14 -5.69 2.75
C PHE A 422 -6.26 -5.33 4.24
N ILE A 423 -5.54 -6.06 5.10
CA ILE A 423 -5.49 -5.83 6.55
C ILE A 423 -4.61 -4.63 6.93
N ALA A 424 -3.54 -4.34 6.18
CA ALA A 424 -2.75 -3.12 6.34
C ALA A 424 -3.54 -1.86 5.96
N GLU A 425 -4.26 -1.91 4.83
CA GLU A 425 -5.19 -0.86 4.40
C GLU A 425 -6.32 -0.66 5.41
N TYR A 426 -6.93 -1.75 5.90
CA TYR A 426 -7.95 -1.70 6.96
C TYR A 426 -7.39 -1.07 8.25
N ASN A 427 -6.20 -1.46 8.70
CA ASN A 427 -5.59 -0.93 9.92
C ASN A 427 -5.27 0.57 9.79
N ALA A 428 -4.78 1.00 8.61
CA ALA A 428 -4.55 2.42 8.33
C ALA A 428 -5.84 3.25 8.34
N MET A 429 -6.97 2.68 7.88
CA MET A 429 -8.29 3.32 8.01
C MET A 429 -8.81 3.29 9.46
N GLU A 430 -8.55 2.22 10.23
CA GLU A 430 -9.01 2.10 11.63
C GLU A 430 -8.30 3.08 12.55
N GLU A 431 -7.02 3.37 12.29
CA GLU A 431 -6.23 4.40 12.96
C GLU A 431 -6.52 5.82 12.46
N SER A 432 -7.39 5.99 11.44
CA SER A 432 -7.76 7.30 10.88
C SER A 432 -8.91 7.98 11.64
N GLN A 433 -9.06 9.29 11.42
CA GLN A 433 -10.19 10.10 11.94
C GLN A 433 -11.57 9.59 11.46
N LYS A 434 -11.61 8.74 10.43
CA LYS A 434 -12.82 8.26 9.75
C LYS A 434 -12.90 6.73 9.77
N ASN A 435 -12.58 6.13 10.93
CA ASN A 435 -12.54 4.68 11.18
C ASN A 435 -13.71 3.83 10.63
N TRP A 436 -14.92 4.41 10.48
CA TRP A 436 -16.05 3.77 9.79
C TRP A 436 -15.70 3.24 8.39
N ARG A 437 -14.75 3.89 7.70
CA ARG A 437 -14.19 3.47 6.40
C ARG A 437 -13.60 2.08 6.46
N ALA A 438 -12.89 1.75 7.53
CA ALA A 438 -12.26 0.45 7.73
C ALA A 438 -13.31 -0.67 7.72
N TYR A 439 -14.36 -0.51 8.54
CA TYR A 439 -15.46 -1.47 8.62
C TYR A 439 -16.26 -1.54 7.31
N ALA A 440 -16.50 -0.40 6.64
CA ALA A 440 -17.19 -0.37 5.35
C ALA A 440 -16.38 -1.07 4.23
N TYR A 441 -15.06 -0.87 4.19
CA TYR A 441 -14.16 -1.55 3.25
C TYR A 441 -14.10 -3.05 3.50
N ALA A 442 -13.96 -3.47 4.76
CA ALA A 442 -13.95 -4.88 5.14
C ALA A 442 -15.28 -5.58 4.79
N LEU A 443 -16.41 -4.94 5.13
CA LEU A 443 -17.75 -5.47 4.85
C LEU A 443 -18.01 -5.56 3.34
N MET A 444 -17.69 -4.53 2.54
CA MET A 444 -17.81 -4.62 1.08
C MET A 444 -16.95 -5.76 0.52
N THR A 445 -15.69 -5.87 0.92
CA THR A 445 -14.75 -6.89 0.40
C THR A 445 -15.26 -8.30 0.69
N ILE A 446 -15.73 -8.56 1.91
CA ILE A 446 -16.27 -9.87 2.33
C ILE A 446 -17.63 -10.14 1.70
N THR A 447 -18.62 -9.27 1.88
CA THR A 447 -20.00 -9.52 1.44
C THR A 447 -20.15 -9.61 -0.07
N VAL A 448 -19.41 -8.80 -0.86
CA VAL A 448 -19.45 -8.90 -2.33
C VAL A 448 -18.79 -10.20 -2.80
N SER A 449 -17.65 -10.59 -2.24
CA SER A 449 -16.94 -11.82 -2.62
C SER A 449 -17.72 -13.08 -2.24
N PHE A 450 -18.35 -13.10 -1.07
CA PHE A 450 -19.16 -14.22 -0.61
C PHE A 450 -20.50 -14.30 -1.34
N GLY A 451 -21.18 -13.17 -1.54
CA GLY A 451 -22.44 -13.11 -2.29
C GLY A 451 -22.31 -13.54 -3.75
N LEU A 452 -21.27 -13.05 -4.45
CA LEU A 452 -20.96 -13.52 -5.81
C LEU A 452 -20.52 -14.99 -5.79
N GLY A 453 -19.78 -15.42 -4.78
CA GLY A 453 -19.42 -16.82 -4.57
C GLY A 453 -20.61 -17.76 -4.44
N ILE A 454 -21.65 -17.36 -3.68
CA ILE A 454 -22.90 -18.12 -3.54
C ILE A 454 -23.59 -18.28 -4.91
N LEU A 455 -23.66 -17.20 -5.70
CA LEU A 455 -24.29 -17.24 -7.04
C LEU A 455 -23.49 -18.07 -8.05
N ILE A 456 -22.16 -18.03 -7.98
CA ILE A 456 -21.26 -18.70 -8.93
C ILE A 456 -21.05 -20.18 -8.59
N TYR A 457 -21.07 -20.56 -7.30
CA TYR A 457 -20.73 -21.90 -6.84
C TYR A 457 -21.85 -22.58 -6.04
N SER A 458 -22.28 -21.99 -4.92
CA SER A 458 -23.24 -22.67 -4.02
C SER A 458 -24.59 -22.95 -4.71
N VAL A 459 -25.13 -21.98 -5.46
CA VAL A 459 -26.39 -22.13 -6.20
C VAL A 459 -26.29 -23.21 -7.30
N PRO A 460 -25.27 -23.23 -8.19
CA PRO A 460 -25.07 -24.35 -9.11
C PRO A 460 -24.91 -25.71 -8.43
N VAL A 461 -24.18 -25.79 -7.31
CA VAL A 461 -24.00 -27.05 -6.58
C VAL A 461 -25.32 -27.56 -5.99
N TRP A 462 -26.07 -26.71 -5.28
CA TRP A 462 -27.37 -27.06 -4.72
C TRP A 462 -28.42 -27.41 -5.80
N THR A 463 -28.50 -26.64 -6.88
CA THR A 463 -29.53 -26.82 -7.92
C THR A 463 -29.26 -27.97 -8.88
N ARG A 464 -28.00 -28.40 -9.05
CA ARG A 464 -27.62 -29.51 -9.94
C ARG A 464 -27.19 -30.79 -9.22
N GLY A 465 -27.09 -30.75 -7.89
CA GLY A 465 -26.71 -31.93 -7.09
C GLY A 465 -25.27 -32.39 -7.31
N TYR A 466 -24.39 -31.48 -7.72
CA TYR A 466 -22.95 -31.72 -7.84
C TYR A 466 -22.36 -32.10 -6.46
N LYS A 467 -21.46 -33.08 -6.39
CA LYS A 467 -20.98 -33.66 -5.12
C LYS A 467 -19.54 -33.27 -4.79
#